data_AF-L7CHC3-F1
#
_entry.id   AF-L7CHC3-F1
#
_cell.length_a   1.000
_cell.length_b   1.000
_cell.length_c   1.000
_cell.angle_alpha   90.00
_cell.angle_beta   90.00
_cell.angle_gamma   90.00
#
_symmetry.space_group_name_H-M   'P 1'
#
loop_
_entity.id
_entity.type
_entity.pdbx_description
1 polymer ?
#
loop_
_entity_poly.entity_id
_entity_poly.type
_entity_poly.pdbx_seq_one_letter_code
_entity_poly.pdbx_strand_id
1 'polypeptide(L)'
;MNFPDPSRSTESDASRKPGGRTDDQYELVDFGGGRKLELVAGRLIDRPSPAADGLAAKQRARWKVVASRFDEKEKRWNHRSEWKPGRCVECGGFRMPVAPTPYGHIGVFPEQQANWDWLRTHSLPEASADNRPKALNLFAYTGASTMAMVSAGFAVAHVDAAKQNVQSARAAAEANGWDDPPIRFLVDDAVKFTAREVRRENRYHTIVMDPPAYGHGPSGKAWRLARDVWPLIDDCLKLLEPDAFRLLITGHSPDVDQDDVQAYLVDRVPRTVQPAGTLRFDTGRLRLPDQFGRKLDAGFFVRVWNEG
;
A
#
# COMPACT_ATOMS: atom_id res chain seq x y z
N MET A 1 42.68 15.48 13.79
CA MET A 1 43.15 16.88 13.94
C MET A 1 42.69 17.68 12.73
N ASN A 2 42.26 18.92 12.97
CA ASN A 2 41.60 19.90 12.10
C ASN A 2 40.08 19.73 11.87
N PHE A 3 39.31 20.36 12.76
CA PHE A 3 37.91 20.74 12.57
C PHE A 3 37.84 22.16 11.96
N PRO A 4 36.89 22.47 11.05
CA PRO A 4 36.64 23.84 10.63
C PRO A 4 35.67 24.58 11.57
N ASP A 5 35.96 25.88 11.73
CA ASP A 5 35.36 26.91 12.58
C ASP A 5 33.89 27.28 12.22
N PRO A 6 32.96 27.35 13.19
CA PRO A 6 31.57 27.73 12.96
C PRO A 6 31.37 29.24 13.18
N SER A 7 31.96 30.10 12.35
CA SER A 7 31.63 31.53 12.39
C SER A 7 31.93 32.28 11.08
N ARG A 8 30.97 32.27 10.14
CA ARG A 8 30.70 33.40 9.22
C ARG A 8 29.39 33.23 8.44
N SER A 9 28.34 33.83 9.02
CA SER A 9 27.34 34.72 8.42
C SER A 9 27.02 34.62 6.91
N THR A 10 25.79 34.18 6.66
CA THR A 10 24.74 34.88 5.87
C THR A 10 25.16 35.57 4.57
N GLU A 11 24.98 34.85 3.45
CA GLU A 11 24.53 35.46 2.20
C GLU A 11 23.21 34.81 1.78
N SER A 12 22.22 35.66 1.59
CA SER A 12 20.84 35.34 1.23
C SER A 12 20.76 34.89 -0.23
N ASP A 13 20.50 33.60 -0.47
CA ASP A 13 20.04 33.14 -1.78
C ASP A 13 18.54 33.40 -1.91
N ALA A 14 18.23 34.62 -2.34
CA ALA A 14 16.92 35.05 -2.77
C ALA A 14 16.60 34.40 -4.13
N SER A 15 16.17 33.14 -4.13
CA SER A 15 15.54 32.53 -5.30
C SER A 15 14.51 31.45 -4.95
N ARG A 16 13.85 31.55 -3.78
CA ARG A 16 12.64 30.75 -3.50
C ARG A 16 11.43 31.39 -4.16
N LYS A 17 11.08 30.94 -5.36
CA LYS A 17 9.78 31.22 -5.98
C LYS A 17 8.65 30.83 -5.01
N PRO A 18 7.57 31.62 -4.90
CA PRO A 18 6.46 31.31 -4.00
C PRO A 18 5.80 29.98 -4.43
N GLY A 19 5.54 29.13 -3.44
CA GLY A 19 5.16 27.73 -3.61
C GLY A 19 3.98 27.50 -4.56
N GLY A 20 4.29 26.92 -5.72
CA GLY A 20 3.29 26.20 -6.50
C GLY A 20 2.94 24.92 -5.75
N ARG A 21 1.65 24.63 -5.59
CA ARG A 21 1.18 23.27 -5.25
C ARG A 21 1.91 22.32 -6.20
N THR A 22 2.68 21.37 -5.67
CA THR A 22 3.25 20.34 -6.51
C THR A 22 2.10 19.49 -7.04
N ASP A 23 2.00 19.36 -8.36
CA ASP A 23 0.97 18.59 -9.08
C ASP A 23 1.11 17.07 -8.85
N ASP A 24 1.71 16.64 -7.74
CA ASP A 24 2.01 15.24 -7.38
C ASP A 24 1.22 14.75 -6.17
N GLN A 25 0.27 15.52 -5.67
CA GLN A 25 -0.53 15.13 -4.51
C GLN A 25 -1.79 14.34 -4.90
N TYR A 26 -2.24 13.50 -3.98
CA TYR A 26 -3.58 12.92 -3.99
C TYR A 26 -4.50 13.66 -3.02
N GLU A 27 -5.75 13.86 -3.41
CA GLU A 27 -6.79 14.40 -2.55
C GLU A 27 -8.15 13.79 -2.89
N LEU A 28 -8.89 13.30 -1.88
CA LEU A 28 -10.31 13.02 -2.04
C LEU A 28 -11.07 14.35 -1.95
N VAL A 29 -11.63 14.79 -3.08
CA VAL A 29 -12.30 16.09 -3.18
C VAL A 29 -13.73 16.01 -2.65
N ASP A 30 -14.48 15.00 -3.07
CA ASP A 30 -15.88 14.80 -2.70
C ASP A 30 -16.27 13.33 -2.92
N PHE A 31 -17.36 12.89 -2.33
CA PHE A 31 -17.95 11.58 -2.58
C PHE A 31 -19.46 11.59 -2.27
N GLY A 32 -20.19 10.71 -2.95
CA GLY A 32 -21.62 10.51 -2.81
C GLY A 32 -22.23 9.84 -4.04
N GLY A 33 -23.45 9.33 -3.90
CA GLY A 33 -24.18 8.66 -4.98
C GLY A 33 -23.43 7.47 -5.59
N GLY A 34 -22.71 6.71 -4.76
CA GLY A 34 -21.94 5.54 -5.20
C GLY A 34 -20.66 5.89 -5.96
N ARG A 35 -20.18 7.13 -5.85
CA ARG A 35 -19.00 7.63 -6.59
C ARG A 35 -18.08 8.47 -5.70
N LYS A 36 -16.83 8.59 -6.12
CA LYS A 36 -15.82 9.47 -5.51
C LYS A 36 -15.15 10.35 -6.56
N LEU A 37 -14.88 11.58 -6.14
CA LEU A 37 -14.23 12.63 -6.91
C LEU A 37 -12.85 12.87 -6.30
N GLU A 38 -11.81 12.62 -7.08
CA GLU A 38 -10.43 12.60 -6.60
C GLU A 38 -9.59 13.57 -7.43
N LEU A 39 -8.68 14.31 -6.79
CA LEU A 39 -7.62 15.03 -7.46
C LEU A 39 -6.36 14.17 -7.39
N VAL A 40 -5.91 13.67 -8.53
CA VAL A 40 -4.78 12.73 -8.64
C VAL A 40 -3.71 13.37 -9.50
N ALA A 41 -2.59 13.74 -8.89
CA ALA A 41 -1.47 14.35 -9.60
C ALA A 41 -1.91 15.53 -10.51
N GLY A 42 -2.66 16.47 -9.92
CA GLY A 42 -3.22 17.65 -10.59
C GLY A 42 -4.44 17.38 -11.48
N ARG A 43 -4.92 16.13 -11.57
CA ARG A 43 -6.05 15.76 -12.44
C ARG A 43 -7.30 15.36 -11.66
N LEU A 44 -8.40 16.08 -11.89
CA LEU A 44 -9.69 15.78 -11.29
C LEU A 44 -10.37 14.61 -12.00
N ILE A 45 -10.64 13.52 -11.27
CA ILE A 45 -11.22 12.28 -11.80
C ILE A 45 -12.46 11.86 -11.01
N ASP A 46 -13.40 11.21 -11.70
CA ASP A 46 -14.63 10.64 -11.13
C ASP A 46 -14.64 9.11 -11.32
N ARG A 47 -14.75 8.37 -10.21
CA ARG A 47 -14.76 6.91 -10.20
C ARG A 47 -15.90 6.32 -9.36
N PRO A 48 -16.38 5.11 -9.68
CA PRO A 48 -17.26 4.35 -8.80
C PRO A 48 -16.65 4.12 -7.42
N SER A 49 -17.50 4.11 -6.40
CA SER A 49 -17.17 3.78 -5.02
C SER A 49 -18.44 3.32 -4.31
N PRO A 50 -18.70 2.00 -4.22
CA PRO A 50 -19.88 1.48 -3.54
C PRO A 50 -20.04 1.97 -2.09
N ALA A 51 -18.94 2.20 -1.38
CA ALA A 51 -18.95 2.77 -0.02
C ALA A 51 -19.50 4.21 0.07
N ALA A 52 -19.67 4.89 -1.07
CA ALA A 52 -20.28 6.21 -1.16
C ALA A 52 -21.76 6.16 -1.57
N ASP A 53 -22.35 4.97 -1.70
CA ASP A 53 -23.76 4.81 -2.03
C ASP A 53 -24.67 5.32 -0.90
N GLY A 54 -25.80 5.90 -1.26
CA GLY A 54 -26.72 6.56 -0.31
C GLY A 54 -26.20 7.86 0.32
N LEU A 55 -24.94 8.25 0.10
CA LEU A 55 -24.37 9.49 0.64
C LEU A 55 -24.55 10.66 -0.33
N ALA A 56 -24.77 11.87 0.20
CA ALA A 56 -24.95 13.07 -0.62
C ALA A 56 -23.60 13.76 -0.91
N ALA A 57 -23.28 13.97 -2.19
CA ALA A 57 -22.14 14.78 -2.61
C ALA A 57 -22.30 16.25 -2.21
N LYS A 58 -21.22 16.89 -1.71
CA LYS A 58 -21.24 18.27 -1.20
C LYS A 58 -20.79 19.32 -2.23
N GLN A 59 -20.07 18.92 -3.28
CA GLN A 59 -19.46 19.81 -4.28
C GLN A 59 -20.02 19.60 -5.69
N ARG A 60 -21.35 19.61 -5.86
CA ARG A 60 -22.03 19.32 -7.15
C ARG A 60 -21.44 20.04 -8.36
N ALA A 61 -20.94 21.27 -8.21
CA ALA A 61 -20.29 22.01 -9.29
C ALA A 61 -18.99 21.34 -9.79
N ARG A 62 -18.17 20.78 -8.90
CA ARG A 62 -16.89 20.14 -9.26
C ARG A 62 -17.07 18.87 -10.09
N TRP A 63 -18.12 18.09 -9.82
CA TRP A 63 -18.45 16.89 -10.61
C TRP A 63 -18.72 17.19 -12.09
N LYS A 64 -19.14 18.43 -12.42
CA LYS A 64 -19.41 18.83 -13.80
C LYS A 64 -18.15 19.14 -14.61
N VAL A 65 -17.00 19.32 -13.96
CA VAL A 65 -15.73 19.76 -14.58
C VAL A 65 -14.61 18.71 -14.49
N VAL A 66 -14.97 17.44 -14.26
CA VAL A 66 -14.02 16.31 -14.21
C VAL A 66 -13.24 16.19 -15.53
N ALA A 67 -11.94 15.93 -15.43
CA ALA A 67 -11.09 15.71 -16.60
C ALA A 67 -11.17 14.26 -17.10
N SER A 68 -11.36 13.30 -16.19
CA SER A 68 -11.60 11.89 -16.53
C SER A 68 -12.73 11.31 -15.71
N ARG A 69 -13.50 10.39 -16.32
CA ARG A 69 -14.54 9.63 -15.64
C ARG A 69 -14.49 8.17 -16.06
N PHE A 70 -14.50 7.25 -15.10
CA PHE A 70 -14.65 5.83 -15.42
C PHE A 70 -16.13 5.45 -15.51
N ASP A 71 -16.51 4.84 -16.63
CA ASP A 71 -17.82 4.25 -16.87
C ASP A 71 -17.77 2.75 -16.58
N GLU A 72 -18.48 2.31 -15.54
CA GLU A 72 -18.49 0.92 -15.07
C GLU A 72 -19.26 -0.01 -16.02
N LYS A 73 -20.28 0.50 -16.72
CA LYS A 73 -21.09 -0.29 -17.66
C LYS A 73 -20.30 -0.59 -18.92
N GLU A 74 -19.61 0.42 -19.44
CA GLU A 74 -18.82 0.32 -20.66
C GLU A 74 -17.38 -0.15 -20.39
N LYS A 75 -16.97 -0.23 -19.11
CA LYS A 75 -15.61 -0.57 -18.66
C LYS A 75 -14.54 0.27 -19.37
N ARG A 76 -14.79 1.57 -19.50
CA ARG A 76 -13.89 2.49 -20.21
C ARG A 76 -13.75 3.83 -19.49
N TRP A 77 -12.63 4.49 -19.76
CA TRP A 77 -12.40 5.86 -19.34
C TRP A 77 -12.88 6.84 -20.39
N ASN A 78 -13.63 7.84 -19.94
CA ASN A 78 -14.03 9.00 -20.72
C ASN A 78 -13.17 10.20 -20.32
N HIS A 79 -12.36 10.71 -21.26
CA HIS A 79 -11.41 11.78 -21.02
C HIS A 79 -11.85 13.06 -21.75
N ARG A 80 -11.95 14.19 -21.02
CA ARG A 80 -12.17 15.52 -21.62
C ARG A 80 -10.89 16.16 -22.13
N SER A 81 -9.77 15.76 -21.56
CA SER A 81 -8.42 16.15 -21.96
C SER A 81 -7.52 14.92 -21.93
N GLU A 82 -6.46 14.91 -22.73
CA GLU A 82 -5.52 13.78 -22.78
C GLU A 82 -4.95 13.41 -21.39
N TRP A 83 -4.81 12.12 -21.11
CA TRP A 83 -4.03 11.65 -19.96
C TRP A 83 -2.56 11.60 -20.33
N LYS A 84 -1.80 12.62 -19.91
CA LYS A 84 -0.35 12.63 -20.13
C LYS A 84 0.33 11.53 -19.28
N PRO A 85 1.22 10.71 -19.88
CA PRO A 85 1.98 9.70 -19.14
C PRO A 85 2.99 10.33 -18.17
N GLY A 86 3.57 9.51 -17.28
CA GLY A 86 4.64 9.93 -16.37
C GLY A 86 4.19 10.68 -15.10
N ARG A 87 2.88 10.76 -14.85
CA ARG A 87 2.37 11.31 -13.59
C ARG A 87 2.63 10.36 -12.43
N CYS A 88 3.01 10.92 -11.30
CA CYS A 88 3.18 10.20 -10.05
C CYS A 88 2.43 10.90 -8.92
N VAL A 89 2.05 10.13 -7.91
CA VAL A 89 1.58 10.62 -6.61
C VAL A 89 2.70 10.47 -5.59
N GLU A 90 2.92 11.49 -4.77
CA GLU A 90 3.80 11.48 -3.60
C GLU A 90 3.12 10.71 -2.45
N CYS A 91 3.87 9.84 -1.78
CA CYS A 91 3.36 8.90 -0.76
C CYS A 91 4.12 9.01 0.56
N GLY A 92 4.54 10.22 0.95
CA GLY A 92 5.20 10.53 2.21
C GLY A 92 6.70 10.20 2.27
N GLY A 93 7.37 9.95 1.15
CA GLY A 93 8.80 9.56 1.10
C GLY A 93 9.19 8.65 -0.06
N PHE A 94 8.22 8.32 -0.92
CA PHE A 94 8.41 7.66 -2.21
C PHE A 94 7.28 8.13 -3.13
N ARG A 95 7.38 7.81 -4.42
CA ARG A 95 6.40 8.19 -5.45
C ARG A 95 5.84 6.95 -6.12
N MET A 96 4.55 7.00 -6.48
CA MET A 96 3.87 5.95 -7.22
C MET A 96 3.38 6.47 -8.57
N PRO A 97 3.79 5.84 -9.69
CA PRO A 97 3.21 6.12 -11.00
C PRO A 97 1.70 5.91 -11.00
N VAL A 98 0.97 6.81 -11.66
CA VAL A 98 -0.49 6.73 -11.79
C VAL A 98 -0.93 6.77 -13.25
N ALA A 99 -1.79 5.82 -13.60
CA ALA A 99 -2.34 5.70 -14.94
C ALA A 99 -3.74 5.04 -14.92
N PRO A 100 -4.65 5.43 -15.82
CA PRO A 100 -5.96 4.81 -15.93
C PRO A 100 -5.79 3.36 -16.37
N THR A 101 -6.37 2.44 -15.61
CA THR A 101 -6.43 1.02 -15.97
C THR A 101 -7.78 0.67 -16.61
N PRO A 102 -7.89 -0.42 -17.37
CA PRO A 102 -9.18 -0.89 -17.90
C PRO A 102 -10.23 -1.21 -16.83
N TYR A 103 -9.83 -1.37 -15.57
CA TYR A 103 -10.70 -1.72 -14.44
C TYR A 103 -11.11 -0.50 -13.60
N GLY A 104 -10.74 0.72 -14.00
CA GLY A 104 -11.08 1.94 -13.26
C GLY A 104 -10.16 2.23 -12.07
N HIS A 105 -9.14 1.41 -11.82
CA HIS A 105 -8.06 1.75 -10.89
C HIS A 105 -7.08 2.75 -11.53
N ILE A 106 -6.30 3.41 -10.68
CA ILE A 106 -5.28 4.39 -11.07
C ILE A 106 -3.85 3.94 -10.76
N GLY A 107 -3.67 2.72 -10.25
CA GLY A 107 -2.37 2.17 -9.88
C GLY A 107 -1.92 2.43 -8.44
N VAL A 108 -2.71 3.12 -7.62
CA VAL A 108 -2.40 3.38 -6.20
C VAL A 108 -3.69 3.44 -5.37
N PHE A 109 -3.60 3.08 -4.09
CA PHE A 109 -4.69 3.10 -3.10
C PHE A 109 -4.32 4.03 -1.94
N PRO A 110 -4.58 5.34 -2.05
CA PRO A 110 -4.11 6.35 -1.10
C PRO A 110 -4.65 6.20 0.34
N GLU A 111 -5.73 5.44 0.53
CA GLU A 111 -6.23 5.05 1.85
C GLU A 111 -5.18 4.30 2.69
N GLN A 112 -4.17 3.71 2.05
CA GLN A 112 -3.08 2.98 2.67
C GLN A 112 -1.95 3.89 3.21
N GLN A 113 -2.04 5.22 3.05
CA GLN A 113 -0.96 6.14 3.45
C GLN A 113 -0.47 5.92 4.88
N ALA A 114 -1.39 5.81 5.85
CA ALA A 114 -1.03 5.57 7.24
C ALA A 114 -0.32 4.21 7.46
N ASN A 115 -0.59 3.21 6.62
CA ASN A 115 0.13 1.93 6.64
C ASN A 115 1.53 2.07 6.04
N TRP A 116 1.70 2.84 4.96
CA TRP A 116 3.02 3.09 4.40
C TRP A 116 3.91 3.90 5.34
N ASP A 117 3.33 4.88 6.05
CA ASP A 117 4.04 5.64 7.08
C ASP A 117 4.46 4.73 8.24
N TRP A 118 3.58 3.82 8.67
CA TRP A 118 3.90 2.83 9.70
C TRP A 118 5.01 1.86 9.25
N LEU A 119 4.92 1.31 8.03
CA LEU A 119 5.96 0.42 7.48
C LEU A 119 7.33 1.11 7.41
N ARG A 120 7.33 2.42 7.16
CA ARG A 120 8.53 3.24 7.02
C ARG A 120 9.17 3.68 8.32
N THR A 121 8.36 4.03 9.32
CA THR A 121 8.84 4.77 10.50
C THR A 121 8.80 3.96 11.79
N HIS A 122 8.00 2.89 11.86
CA HIS A 122 7.88 2.07 13.06
C HIS A 122 9.17 1.29 13.31
N SER A 123 9.64 1.29 14.56
CA SER A 123 10.94 0.77 15.00
C SER A 123 11.25 -0.65 14.50
N LEU A 124 12.53 -0.88 14.22
CA LEU A 124 13.05 -2.09 13.60
C LEU A 124 14.42 -2.48 14.13
N PRO A 125 14.85 -3.73 13.91
CA PRO A 125 16.25 -4.13 14.07
C PRO A 125 17.16 -3.22 13.25
N GLU A 126 18.35 -2.93 13.76
CA GLU A 126 19.34 -2.11 13.04
C GLU A 126 19.65 -2.74 11.68
N ALA A 127 19.36 -2.00 10.61
CA ALA A 127 19.67 -2.41 9.25
C ALA A 127 21.07 -1.92 8.88
N SER A 128 21.94 -2.83 8.46
CA SER A 128 23.18 -2.49 7.74
C SER A 128 23.08 -2.91 6.28
N ALA A 129 23.96 -2.38 5.43
CA ALA A 129 24.01 -2.77 4.02
C ALA A 129 24.25 -4.28 3.84
N ASP A 130 25.04 -4.87 4.75
CA ASP A 130 25.44 -6.29 4.72
C ASP A 130 24.42 -7.22 5.41
N ASN A 131 23.53 -6.68 6.24
CA ASN A 131 22.50 -7.44 6.96
C ASN A 131 21.16 -6.70 6.96
N ARG A 132 20.52 -6.64 5.80
CA ARG A 132 19.21 -6.01 5.65
C ARG A 132 18.10 -6.90 6.22
N PRO A 133 17.16 -6.35 7.00
CA PRO A 133 15.98 -7.11 7.41
C PRO A 133 15.16 -7.50 6.16
N LYS A 134 14.63 -8.71 6.17
CA LYS A 134 13.83 -9.27 5.06
C LYS A 134 12.36 -8.92 5.23
N ALA A 135 11.72 -8.52 4.14
CA ALA A 135 10.28 -8.33 4.09
C ALA A 135 9.61 -9.10 2.94
N LEU A 136 8.33 -9.41 3.13
CA LEU A 136 7.47 -10.09 2.16
C LEU A 136 6.21 -9.26 1.94
N ASN A 137 5.91 -8.92 0.69
CA ASN A 137 4.66 -8.29 0.31
C ASN A 137 3.86 -9.26 -0.57
N LEU A 138 2.70 -9.70 -0.08
CA LEU A 138 1.79 -10.63 -0.75
C LEU A 138 0.59 -9.89 -1.32
N PHE A 139 0.13 -10.31 -2.50
CA PHE A 139 -0.90 -9.58 -3.27
C PHE A 139 -0.45 -8.13 -3.50
N ALA A 140 0.83 -7.99 -3.85
CA ALA A 140 1.56 -6.74 -3.71
C ALA A 140 1.14 -5.64 -4.68
N TYR A 141 0.31 -5.96 -5.68
CA TYR A 141 -0.21 -5.05 -6.69
C TYR A 141 0.92 -4.24 -7.35
N THR A 142 0.75 -2.93 -7.48
CA THR A 142 1.74 -2.01 -8.08
C THR A 142 2.90 -1.69 -7.15
N GLY A 143 2.92 -2.25 -5.92
CA GLY A 143 4.10 -2.22 -5.07
C GLY A 143 4.24 -1.03 -4.13
N ALA A 144 3.20 -0.25 -3.82
CA ALA A 144 3.32 0.88 -2.89
C ALA A 144 3.87 0.47 -1.51
N SER A 145 3.35 -0.61 -0.91
CA SER A 145 3.90 -1.16 0.34
C SER A 145 5.31 -1.72 0.17
N THR A 146 5.67 -2.21 -1.02
CA THR A 146 7.04 -2.61 -1.34
C THR A 146 7.97 -1.39 -1.31
N MET A 147 7.60 -0.29 -1.97
CA MET A 147 8.39 0.95 -1.96
C MET A 147 8.53 1.50 -0.53
N ALA A 148 7.45 1.49 0.26
CA ALA A 148 7.49 1.89 1.66
C ALA A 148 8.53 1.08 2.46
N MET A 149 8.56 -0.25 2.32
CA MET A 149 9.53 -1.09 3.02
C MET A 149 10.96 -0.92 2.50
N VAL A 150 11.16 -0.75 1.18
CA VAL A 150 12.50 -0.50 0.62
C VAL A 150 13.06 0.84 1.12
N SER A 151 12.22 1.88 1.19
CA SER A 151 12.61 3.18 1.76
C SER A 151 13.02 3.09 3.24
N ALA A 152 12.58 2.05 3.96
CA ALA A 152 13.01 1.74 5.33
C ALA A 152 14.23 0.79 5.41
N GLY A 153 14.84 0.45 4.27
CA GLY A 153 16.08 -0.32 4.20
C GLY A 153 15.92 -1.84 4.06
N PHE A 154 14.69 -2.35 3.92
CA PHE A 154 14.44 -3.79 3.77
C PHE A 154 14.87 -4.36 2.43
N ALA A 155 15.28 -5.63 2.45
CA ALA A 155 15.25 -6.47 1.27
C ALA A 155 13.85 -7.10 1.10
N VAL A 156 13.16 -6.82 0.01
CA VAL A 156 11.73 -7.14 -0.15
C VAL A 156 11.49 -8.22 -1.20
N ALA A 157 10.78 -9.28 -0.84
CA ALA A 157 10.12 -10.17 -1.80
C ALA A 157 8.75 -9.60 -2.16
N HIS A 158 8.60 -9.13 -3.40
CA HIS A 158 7.34 -8.62 -3.95
C HIS A 158 6.64 -9.74 -4.72
N VAL A 159 5.46 -10.17 -4.27
CA VAL A 159 4.72 -11.31 -4.85
C VAL A 159 3.34 -10.87 -5.30
N ASP A 160 3.08 -11.01 -6.60
CA ASP A 160 1.76 -10.82 -7.18
C ASP A 160 1.51 -11.83 -8.31
N ALA A 161 0.27 -12.29 -8.46
CA ALA A 161 -0.08 -13.28 -9.48
C ALA A 161 -0.13 -12.66 -10.89
N ALA A 162 -0.38 -11.35 -11.01
CA ALA A 162 -0.52 -10.67 -12.28
C ALA A 162 0.82 -10.08 -12.74
N LYS A 163 1.31 -10.54 -13.90
CA LYS A 163 2.54 -10.04 -14.52
C LYS A 163 2.55 -8.51 -14.69
N GLN A 164 1.41 -7.92 -15.04
CA GLN A 164 1.25 -6.48 -15.23
C GLN A 164 1.42 -5.70 -13.92
N ASN A 165 0.97 -6.23 -12.79
CA ASN A 165 1.16 -5.62 -11.47
C ASN A 165 2.65 -5.60 -11.10
N VAL A 166 3.33 -6.73 -11.29
CA VAL A 166 4.79 -6.85 -11.05
C VAL A 166 5.59 -5.92 -11.96
N GLN A 167 5.20 -5.77 -13.24
CA GLN A 167 5.81 -4.78 -14.14
C GLN A 167 5.58 -3.35 -13.67
N SER A 168 4.38 -3.04 -13.18
CA SER A 168 4.07 -1.71 -12.61
C SER A 168 4.91 -1.42 -11.36
N ALA A 169 5.17 -2.43 -10.53
CA ALA A 169 6.05 -2.28 -9.37
C ALA A 169 7.51 -2.03 -9.76
N ARG A 170 8.00 -2.61 -10.86
CA ARG A 170 9.32 -2.26 -11.42
C ARG A 170 9.38 -0.82 -11.88
N ALA A 171 8.37 -0.37 -12.64
CA ALA A 171 8.27 1.02 -13.07
C ALA A 171 8.17 2.01 -11.89
N ALA A 172 7.53 1.60 -10.79
CA ALA A 172 7.49 2.39 -9.56
C ALA A 172 8.87 2.50 -8.90
N ALA A 173 9.66 1.43 -8.85
CA ALA A 173 11.04 1.49 -8.36
C ALA A 173 11.91 2.43 -9.22
N GLU A 174 11.81 2.33 -10.55
CA GLU A 174 12.50 3.22 -11.50
C GLU A 174 12.09 4.69 -11.29
N ALA A 175 10.81 4.97 -11.08
CA ALA A 175 10.29 6.32 -10.83
C ALA A 175 10.80 6.95 -9.52
N ASN A 176 11.32 6.14 -8.59
CA ASN A 176 11.98 6.61 -7.37
C ASN A 176 13.50 6.81 -7.54
N GLY A 177 14.05 6.58 -8.74
CA GLY A 177 15.48 6.73 -9.01
C GLY A 177 16.34 5.67 -8.33
N TRP A 178 15.78 4.48 -8.06
CA TRP A 178 16.53 3.37 -7.51
C TRP A 178 17.05 2.49 -8.64
N ASP A 179 18.38 2.50 -8.84
CA ASP A 179 19.01 1.77 -9.93
C ASP A 179 18.97 0.24 -9.73
N ASP A 180 19.23 -0.22 -8.49
CA ASP A 180 19.16 -1.64 -8.11
C ASP A 180 18.65 -1.78 -6.66
N PRO A 181 17.37 -1.46 -6.39
CA PRO A 181 16.81 -1.62 -5.06
C PRO A 181 16.76 -3.12 -4.71
N PRO A 182 16.89 -3.49 -3.42
CA PRO A 182 16.90 -4.88 -2.97
C PRO A 182 15.50 -5.50 -3.02
N ILE A 183 14.92 -5.63 -4.21
CA ILE A 183 13.56 -6.12 -4.47
C ILE A 183 13.62 -7.35 -5.37
N ARG A 184 13.07 -8.46 -4.88
CA ARG A 184 12.81 -9.64 -5.68
C ARG A 184 11.37 -9.59 -6.19
N PHE A 185 11.20 -9.21 -7.44
CA PHE A 185 9.91 -9.16 -8.14
C PHE A 185 9.48 -10.55 -8.64
N LEU A 186 8.36 -11.06 -8.15
CA LEU A 186 7.91 -12.43 -8.37
C LEU A 186 6.48 -12.45 -8.91
N VAL A 187 6.32 -13.03 -10.10
CA VAL A 187 5.00 -13.37 -10.65
C VAL A 187 4.62 -14.75 -10.13
N ASP A 188 3.89 -14.81 -9.01
CA ASP A 188 3.61 -16.07 -8.32
C ASP A 188 2.29 -16.05 -7.54
N ASP A 189 1.81 -17.24 -7.19
CA ASP A 189 0.68 -17.43 -6.29
C ASP A 189 1.13 -17.22 -4.84
N ALA A 190 0.46 -16.33 -4.10
CA ALA A 190 0.83 -16.04 -2.71
C ALA A 190 0.86 -17.29 -1.83
N VAL A 191 -0.14 -18.18 -1.93
CA VAL A 191 -0.26 -19.40 -1.12
C VAL A 191 0.83 -20.41 -1.47
N LYS A 192 1.09 -20.64 -2.76
CA LYS A 192 2.18 -21.55 -3.15
C LYS A 192 3.54 -21.00 -2.80
N PHE A 193 3.72 -19.69 -2.90
CA PHE A 193 4.96 -19.02 -2.55
C PHE A 193 5.24 -19.18 -1.06
N THR A 194 4.31 -18.80 -0.18
CA THR A 194 4.50 -18.93 1.28
C THR A 194 4.74 -20.39 1.69
N ALA A 195 3.97 -21.34 1.17
CA ALA A 195 4.20 -22.77 1.45
C ALA A 195 5.60 -23.26 1.02
N ARG A 196 6.16 -22.75 -0.09
CA ARG A 196 7.54 -23.05 -0.49
C ARG A 196 8.57 -22.42 0.44
N GLU A 197 8.34 -21.18 0.86
CA GLU A 197 9.24 -20.48 1.77
C GLU A 197 9.26 -21.16 3.15
N VAL A 198 8.11 -21.67 3.62
CA VAL A 198 8.01 -22.46 4.86
C VAL A 198 8.87 -23.73 4.75
N ARG A 199 8.76 -24.47 3.64
CA ARG A 199 9.60 -25.66 3.39
C ARG A 199 11.09 -25.36 3.27
N ARG A 200 11.44 -24.14 2.90
CA ARG A 200 12.83 -23.65 2.80
C ARG A 200 13.32 -23.02 4.11
N GLU A 201 12.47 -23.00 5.13
CA GLU A 201 12.76 -22.42 6.43
C GLU A 201 13.19 -20.94 6.34
N ASN A 202 12.68 -20.21 5.34
CA ASN A 202 12.92 -18.78 5.26
C ASN A 202 12.23 -18.04 6.40
N ARG A 203 12.73 -16.84 6.70
CA ARG A 203 12.19 -15.95 7.72
C ARG A 203 12.17 -14.49 7.25
N TYR A 204 11.21 -13.76 7.78
CA TYR A 204 10.90 -12.37 7.43
C TYR A 204 10.58 -11.55 8.67
N HIS A 205 11.13 -10.35 8.72
CA HIS A 205 10.91 -9.38 9.79
C HIS A 205 9.65 -8.56 9.55
N THR A 206 9.19 -8.45 8.30
CA THR A 206 7.94 -7.77 7.98
C THR A 206 7.18 -8.52 6.90
N ILE A 207 5.91 -8.83 7.15
CA ILE A 207 5.01 -9.41 6.16
C ILE A 207 3.83 -8.45 5.97
N VAL A 208 3.50 -8.16 4.71
CA VAL A 208 2.31 -7.40 4.32
C VAL A 208 1.43 -8.30 3.46
N MET A 209 0.12 -8.29 3.73
CA MET A 209 -0.87 -9.05 2.97
C MET A 209 -2.09 -8.19 2.67
N ASP A 210 -2.45 -8.07 1.40
CA ASP A 210 -3.66 -7.37 0.94
C ASP A 210 -4.52 -8.29 0.04
N PRO A 211 -5.10 -9.36 0.61
CA PRO A 211 -5.77 -10.37 -0.18
C PRO A 211 -7.09 -9.85 -0.78
N PRO A 212 -7.39 -10.14 -2.06
CA PRO A 212 -8.66 -9.76 -2.65
C PRO A 212 -9.80 -10.63 -2.08
N ALA A 213 -11.04 -10.15 -2.15
CA ALA A 213 -12.22 -10.94 -1.76
C ALA A 213 -12.33 -12.24 -2.59
N TYR A 214 -12.12 -12.10 -3.91
CA TYR A 214 -12.15 -13.17 -4.88
C TYR A 214 -11.00 -13.03 -5.87
N GLY A 215 -10.46 -14.15 -6.34
CA GLY A 215 -9.40 -14.13 -7.34
C GLY A 215 -9.17 -15.50 -7.96
N HIS A 216 -8.20 -15.54 -8.86
CA HIS A 216 -7.70 -16.78 -9.45
C HIS A 216 -6.19 -16.80 -9.33
N GLY A 217 -5.65 -17.88 -8.74
CA GLY A 217 -4.21 -18.10 -8.78
C GLY A 217 -3.74 -18.35 -10.23
N PRO A 218 -2.45 -18.17 -10.54
CA PRO A 218 -1.87 -18.43 -11.86
C PRO A 218 -2.15 -19.84 -12.43
N SER A 219 -2.44 -20.83 -11.56
CA SER A 219 -2.82 -22.18 -11.96
C SER A 219 -4.33 -22.43 -12.03
N GLY A 220 -5.15 -21.38 -12.03
CA GLY A 220 -6.62 -21.46 -12.15
C GLY A 220 -7.39 -21.82 -10.88
N LYS A 221 -6.72 -22.09 -9.74
CA LYS A 221 -7.42 -22.35 -8.47
C LYS A 221 -8.15 -21.08 -8.03
N ALA A 222 -9.45 -21.18 -7.77
CA ALA A 222 -10.24 -20.08 -7.26
C ALA A 222 -9.84 -19.74 -5.82
N TRP A 223 -9.49 -18.47 -5.60
CA TRP A 223 -9.25 -17.86 -4.31
C TRP A 223 -10.56 -17.28 -3.77
N ARG A 224 -10.86 -17.57 -2.50
CA ARG A 224 -11.95 -16.99 -1.73
C ARG A 224 -11.46 -16.58 -0.36
N LEU A 225 -11.52 -15.29 -0.06
CA LEU A 225 -10.99 -14.71 1.18
C LEU A 225 -11.45 -15.47 2.43
N ALA A 226 -12.76 -15.62 2.61
CA ALA A 226 -13.36 -16.26 3.80
C ALA A 226 -12.88 -17.70 4.06
N ARG A 227 -12.41 -18.41 3.02
CA ARG A 227 -11.92 -19.79 3.11
C ARG A 227 -10.39 -19.85 3.19
N ASP A 228 -9.73 -19.12 2.30
CA ASP A 228 -8.31 -19.35 1.99
C ASP A 228 -7.37 -18.43 2.78
N VAL A 229 -7.86 -17.35 3.40
CA VAL A 229 -7.00 -16.42 4.15
C VAL A 229 -6.40 -17.04 5.41
N TRP A 230 -7.14 -17.90 6.12
CA TRP A 230 -6.70 -18.46 7.40
C TRP A 230 -5.48 -19.38 7.26
N PRO A 231 -5.48 -20.39 6.36
CA PRO A 231 -4.29 -21.20 6.13
C PRO A 231 -3.11 -20.39 5.58
N LEU A 232 -3.38 -19.30 4.83
CA LEU A 232 -2.32 -18.41 4.37
C LEU A 232 -1.69 -17.64 5.54
N ILE A 233 -2.52 -17.11 6.47
CA ILE A 233 -2.03 -16.46 7.69
C ILE A 233 -1.17 -17.45 8.47
N ASP A 234 -1.59 -18.70 8.63
CA ASP A 234 -0.80 -19.73 9.31
C ASP A 234 0.60 -19.93 8.72
N ASP A 235 0.71 -19.95 7.39
CA ASP A 235 2.02 -20.04 6.73
C ASP A 235 2.82 -18.75 6.90
N CYS A 236 2.19 -17.58 6.85
CA CYS A 236 2.86 -16.31 7.16
C CYS A 236 3.40 -16.28 8.60
N LEU A 237 2.66 -16.79 9.59
CA LEU A 237 3.12 -16.82 10.98
C LEU A 237 4.38 -17.69 11.15
N LYS A 238 4.46 -18.84 10.47
CA LYS A 238 5.66 -19.70 10.47
C LYS A 238 6.88 -19.03 9.82
N LEU A 239 6.65 -18.00 9.00
CA LEU A 239 7.67 -17.24 8.30
C LEU A 239 8.15 -16.00 9.07
N LEU A 240 7.51 -15.64 10.18
CA LEU A 240 7.92 -14.48 10.97
C LEU A 240 9.20 -14.78 11.78
N GLU A 241 10.09 -13.80 11.86
CA GLU A 241 11.22 -13.83 12.81
C GLU A 241 10.70 -13.73 14.25
N PRO A 242 10.95 -14.72 15.13
CA PRO A 242 10.38 -14.73 16.48
C PRO A 242 10.77 -13.51 17.35
N ASP A 243 12.01 -13.05 17.22
CA ASP A 243 12.57 -12.01 18.09
C ASP A 243 12.11 -10.60 17.71
N ALA A 244 11.87 -10.35 16.42
CA ALA A 244 11.47 -9.02 15.94
C ALA A 244 10.69 -9.11 14.63
N PHE A 245 9.36 -9.05 14.71
CA PHE A 245 8.50 -9.07 13.53
C PHE A 245 7.43 -7.99 13.52
N ARG A 246 6.95 -7.72 12.31
CA ARG A 246 5.76 -6.93 11.99
C ARG A 246 4.91 -7.68 10.97
N LEU A 247 3.61 -7.70 11.16
CA LEU A 247 2.65 -8.23 10.21
C LEU A 247 1.54 -7.20 10.00
N LEU A 248 1.27 -6.86 8.75
CA LEU A 248 0.17 -6.00 8.33
C LEU A 248 -0.75 -6.80 7.42
N ILE A 249 -2.03 -6.84 7.78
CA ILE A 249 -3.10 -7.41 6.96
C ILE A 249 -4.09 -6.29 6.66
N THR A 250 -4.42 -6.09 5.39
CA THR A 250 -5.49 -5.18 4.97
C THR A 250 -6.57 -5.92 4.22
N GLY A 251 -7.76 -5.34 4.14
CA GLY A 251 -8.86 -5.95 3.42
C GLY A 251 -10.00 -5.00 3.17
N HIS A 252 -10.76 -5.27 2.11
CA HIS A 252 -11.89 -4.45 1.66
C HIS A 252 -13.21 -5.24 1.58
N SER A 253 -13.17 -6.54 1.93
CA SER A 253 -14.33 -7.42 1.86
C SER A 253 -15.22 -7.29 3.10
N PRO A 254 -16.56 -7.42 2.97
CA PRO A 254 -17.43 -7.62 4.11
C PRO A 254 -17.39 -9.05 4.67
N ASP A 255 -16.83 -10.03 3.92
CA ASP A 255 -16.85 -11.45 4.32
C ASP A 255 -15.90 -11.80 5.48
N VAL A 256 -14.86 -10.98 5.68
CA VAL A 256 -13.86 -11.08 6.74
C VAL A 256 -13.54 -9.66 7.17
N ASP A 257 -13.65 -9.36 8.45
CA ASP A 257 -13.34 -8.04 8.97
C ASP A 257 -12.09 -8.01 9.87
N GLN A 258 -11.81 -6.83 10.43
CA GLN A 258 -10.68 -6.60 11.33
C GLN A 258 -10.77 -7.42 12.62
N ASP A 259 -11.97 -7.64 13.16
CA ASP A 259 -12.17 -8.29 14.44
C ASP A 259 -11.97 -9.81 14.28
N ASP A 260 -12.42 -10.39 13.16
CA ASP A 260 -12.13 -11.78 12.78
C ASP A 260 -10.61 -12.03 12.70
N VAL A 261 -9.90 -11.15 11.97
CA VAL A 261 -8.44 -11.27 11.77
C VAL A 261 -7.70 -11.05 13.09
N GLN A 262 -8.11 -10.07 13.89
CA GLN A 262 -7.49 -9.81 15.19
C GLN A 262 -7.68 -11.00 16.13
N ALA A 263 -8.90 -11.54 16.25
CA ALA A 263 -9.18 -12.70 17.10
C ALA A 263 -8.35 -13.91 16.67
N TYR A 264 -8.24 -14.14 15.36
CA TYR A 264 -7.40 -15.21 14.81
C TYR A 264 -5.92 -15.04 15.18
N LEU A 265 -5.37 -13.83 15.02
CA LEU A 265 -3.97 -13.56 15.35
C LEU A 265 -3.67 -13.65 16.85
N VAL A 266 -4.59 -13.19 17.70
CA VAL A 266 -4.45 -13.29 19.17
C VAL A 266 -4.30 -14.74 19.62
N ASP A 267 -5.06 -15.68 19.04
CA ASP A 267 -4.91 -17.11 19.35
C ASP A 267 -3.65 -17.73 18.73
N ARG A 268 -3.34 -17.39 17.47
CA ARG A 268 -2.35 -18.14 16.68
C ARG A 268 -0.92 -17.65 16.84
N VAL A 269 -0.69 -16.36 17.06
CA VAL A 269 0.66 -15.80 17.17
C VAL A 269 1.44 -16.41 18.34
N PRO A 270 0.91 -16.47 19.59
CA PRO A 270 1.65 -17.03 20.72
C PRO A 270 2.00 -18.52 20.54
N ARG A 271 1.13 -19.29 19.87
CA ARG A 271 1.32 -20.73 19.64
C ARG A 271 2.31 -21.03 18.52
N THR A 272 2.37 -20.17 17.51
CA THR A 272 3.12 -20.42 16.27
C THR A 272 4.47 -19.71 16.26
N VAL A 273 4.50 -18.44 16.65
CA VAL A 273 5.70 -17.60 16.59
C VAL A 273 6.47 -17.66 17.92
N GLN A 274 5.75 -17.81 19.04
CA GLN A 274 6.31 -17.77 20.40
C GLN A 274 7.21 -16.54 20.60
N PRO A 275 6.65 -15.32 20.44
CA PRO A 275 7.45 -14.08 20.49
C PRO A 275 8.18 -13.94 21.83
N ALA A 276 9.43 -13.49 21.77
CA ALA A 276 10.24 -13.23 22.96
C ALA A 276 9.79 -11.96 23.72
N GLY A 277 9.13 -11.02 23.03
CA GLY A 277 8.73 -9.72 23.55
C GLY A 277 7.23 -9.59 23.78
N THR A 278 6.77 -8.34 23.91
CA THR A 278 5.35 -8.02 24.10
C THR A 278 4.63 -7.89 22.76
N LEU A 279 3.58 -8.70 22.59
CA LEU A 279 2.74 -8.62 21.40
C LEU A 279 1.85 -7.37 21.43
N ARG A 280 1.93 -6.54 20.39
CA ARG A 280 1.14 -5.32 20.23
C ARG A 280 0.23 -5.43 19.01
N PHE A 281 -0.93 -4.80 19.11
CA PHE A 281 -1.92 -4.72 18.03
C PHE A 281 -2.35 -3.28 17.81
N ASP A 282 -2.56 -2.94 16.54
CA ASP A 282 -3.23 -1.72 16.10
C ASP A 282 -4.16 -2.09 14.94
N THR A 283 -5.46 -1.87 15.12
CA THR A 283 -6.51 -2.34 14.22
C THR A 283 -7.53 -1.25 13.98
N GLY A 284 -8.05 -1.16 12.77
CA GLY A 284 -9.08 -0.16 12.48
C GLY A 284 -9.51 -0.10 11.04
N ARG A 285 -10.32 0.93 10.75
CA ARG A 285 -10.83 1.21 9.40
C ARG A 285 -9.88 2.11 8.64
N LEU A 286 -9.61 1.75 7.38
CA LEU A 286 -9.00 2.61 6.39
C LEU A 286 -10.03 3.62 5.91
N ARG A 287 -9.71 4.91 6.03
CA ARG A 287 -10.64 5.99 5.72
C ARG A 287 -9.96 7.12 4.97
N LEU A 288 -10.60 7.59 3.91
CA LEU A 288 -10.17 8.76 3.17
C LEU A 288 -10.99 9.98 3.60
N PRO A 289 -10.37 11.01 4.20
CA PRO A 289 -11.06 12.25 4.50
C PRO A 289 -11.25 13.07 3.20
N ASP A 290 -12.42 13.67 3.03
CA ASP A 290 -12.63 14.72 2.03
C ASP A 290 -12.29 16.12 2.58
N GLN A 291 -12.38 17.13 1.72
CA GLN A 291 -12.16 18.55 2.08
C GLN A 291 -13.10 19.09 3.17
N PHE A 292 -14.17 18.38 3.51
CA PHE A 292 -15.13 18.75 4.57
C PHE A 292 -15.01 17.88 5.82
N GLY A 293 -13.98 17.04 5.91
CA GLY A 293 -13.75 16.13 7.03
C GLY A 293 -14.68 14.91 7.06
N ARG A 294 -15.51 14.68 6.03
CA ARG A 294 -16.25 13.43 5.89
C ARG A 294 -15.27 12.32 5.56
N LYS A 295 -15.51 11.12 6.08
CA LYS A 295 -14.62 9.97 5.91
C LYS A 295 -15.29 8.93 5.03
N LEU A 296 -14.71 8.68 3.86
CA LEU A 296 -15.09 7.57 3.00
C LEU A 296 -14.41 6.30 3.52
N ASP A 297 -15.21 5.29 3.86
CA ASP A 297 -14.70 3.99 4.29
C ASP A 297 -14.07 3.25 3.10
N ALA A 298 -12.89 2.68 3.34
CA ALA A 298 -12.07 2.03 2.33
C ALA A 298 -11.48 0.74 2.87
N GLY A 299 -12.21 0.00 3.71
CA GLY A 299 -11.76 -1.28 4.26
C GLY A 299 -11.12 -1.18 5.64
N PHE A 300 -10.29 -2.15 5.99
CA PHE A 300 -9.68 -2.27 7.31
C PHE A 300 -8.19 -2.58 7.24
N PHE A 301 -7.53 -2.41 8.38
CA PHE A 301 -6.17 -2.89 8.62
C PHE A 301 -6.09 -3.58 9.99
N VAL A 302 -5.18 -4.56 10.08
CA VAL A 302 -4.75 -5.20 11.31
C VAL A 302 -3.23 -5.24 11.29
N ARG A 303 -2.59 -4.53 12.21
CA ARG A 303 -1.15 -4.57 12.45
C ARG A 303 -0.90 -5.34 13.72
N VAL A 304 0.07 -6.25 13.68
CA VAL A 304 0.60 -6.92 14.86
C VAL A 304 2.12 -6.90 14.79
N TRP A 305 2.77 -6.60 15.91
CA TRP A 305 4.22 -6.63 16.00
C TRP A 305 4.69 -7.12 17.36
N ASN A 306 5.89 -7.68 17.37
CA ASN A 306 6.61 -8.01 18.59
C ASN A 306 7.44 -6.79 19.02
N GLU A 307 7.16 -6.26 20.20
CA GLU A 307 7.92 -5.17 20.84
C GLU A 307 8.90 -5.80 21.84
N GLY A 308 10.20 -5.73 21.51
CA GLY A 308 11.31 -6.17 22.36
C GLY A 308 11.72 -5.13 23.39
#